data_AF-A0A2V3IFZ6-F1
#
_entry.id   AF-A0A2V3IFZ6-F1
#
_cell.length_a   1.000
_cell.length_b   1.000
_cell.length_c   1.000
_cell.angle_alpha   90.00
_cell.angle_beta   90.00
_cell.angle_gamma   90.00
#
_symmetry.space_group_name_H-M   'P 1'
#
loop_
_entity.id
_entity.type
_entity.pdbx_description
1 polymer ?
#
loop_
_entity_poly.entity_id
_entity_poly.type
_entity_poly.pdbx_seq_one_letter_code
_entity_poly.pdbx_strand_id
1 'polypeptide(L)'
;MTSSALAQLCLLSILPALALCQCLGSSNVTVTGTLTCAGMPIRRTTLKLVQELGFVPNKLAEGSTDGQGRFYLTAVPFEFFRRNKPNWQLTLYVGFNYRYNNNKKAFSSGPSYVHLLDFHTGYHDIGEIAINLYACNTYMRFFNAVQDFNKRTGRQVRALRHINSRLPQGSVPFTEWRWVRLPKKYLITNRIAKHELAHAVRNKYDGDLDHFRQDAQLYGGVETHNCSTKSSVHFAFNEGWAFYWAGECRQHEFTKQKDVAGDVAKMLRTLQKRCNTSDNDMVVVLEKHPGSIHSFDEFRSAHNNLFACV
;
A
#
# COMPACT_ATOMS: atom_id res chain seq x y z
N MET A 1 69.81 -47.10 -54.99
CA MET A 1 68.62 -47.94 -54.71
C MET A 1 68.24 -47.67 -53.25
N THR A 2 67.27 -46.75 -53.03
CA THR A 2 65.92 -47.04 -52.45
C THR A 2 65.97 -47.34 -50.95
N SER A 3 65.13 -46.86 -50.05
CA SER A 3 63.96 -45.98 -50.07
C SER A 3 63.57 -45.70 -48.60
N SER A 4 62.95 -44.56 -48.37
CA SER A 4 62.16 -44.14 -47.20
C SER A 4 61.08 -45.12 -46.73
N ALA A 5 60.76 -45.11 -45.41
CA ALA A 5 59.40 -45.39 -44.89
C ALA A 5 59.22 -45.05 -43.39
N LEU A 6 58.25 -44.14 -43.12
CA LEU A 6 57.20 -44.17 -42.07
C LEU A 6 57.62 -44.30 -40.59
N ALA A 7 57.48 -43.32 -39.68
CA ALA A 7 56.35 -42.43 -39.32
C ALA A 7 55.06 -43.16 -38.89
N GLN A 8 54.99 -43.60 -37.63
CA GLN A 8 53.75 -43.80 -36.86
C GLN A 8 54.03 -44.22 -35.41
N LEU A 9 53.81 -43.32 -34.46
CA LEU A 9 53.29 -43.67 -33.13
C LEU A 9 52.73 -42.41 -32.48
N CYS A 10 51.41 -42.38 -32.45
CA CYS A 10 50.56 -41.33 -31.93
C CYS A 10 49.82 -41.88 -30.71
N LEU A 11 49.44 -40.98 -29.81
CA LEU A 11 48.51 -41.10 -28.68
C LEU A 11 49.01 -41.58 -27.31
N LEU A 12 48.38 -40.95 -26.30
CA LEU A 12 48.47 -41.08 -24.84
C LEU A 12 49.52 -40.15 -24.20
N SER A 13 49.22 -38.90 -23.85
CA SER A 13 48.30 -38.61 -22.74
C SER A 13 48.02 -37.09 -22.64
N ILE A 14 46.88 -36.65 -23.17
CA ILE A 14 46.24 -35.40 -22.78
C ILE A 14 45.08 -35.81 -21.87
N LEU A 15 45.30 -35.79 -20.56
CA LEU A 15 44.20 -35.83 -19.59
C LEU A 15 43.86 -34.38 -19.24
N PRO A 16 42.64 -33.92 -19.56
CA PRO A 16 42.18 -32.60 -19.18
C PRO A 16 42.00 -32.58 -17.67
N ALA A 17 42.51 -31.55 -16.99
CA ALA A 17 41.95 -31.11 -15.73
C ALA A 17 40.56 -30.52 -15.99
N LEU A 18 39.63 -31.38 -16.39
CA LEU A 18 38.20 -31.12 -16.46
C LEU A 18 37.71 -30.94 -15.03
N ALA A 19 37.32 -29.70 -14.73
CA ALA A 19 36.11 -29.39 -14.01
C ALA A 19 35.83 -30.23 -12.74
N LEU A 20 36.56 -29.94 -11.66
CA LEU A 20 35.96 -29.93 -10.32
C LEU A 20 35.11 -28.66 -10.14
N CYS A 21 34.25 -28.36 -11.11
CA CYS A 21 33.05 -27.58 -10.84
C CYS A 21 32.00 -28.63 -10.48
N GLN A 22 32.11 -29.19 -9.27
CA GLN A 22 30.97 -29.82 -8.63
C GLN A 22 29.96 -28.69 -8.47
N CYS A 23 29.07 -28.55 -9.45
CA CYS A 23 27.82 -27.84 -9.31
C CYS A 23 27.13 -28.48 -8.12
N LEU A 24 27.30 -27.88 -6.93
CA LEU A 24 26.44 -28.11 -5.78
C LEU A 24 25.02 -28.03 -6.34
N GLY A 25 24.33 -29.17 -6.38
CA GLY A 25 23.01 -29.32 -6.97
C GLY A 25 21.98 -28.60 -6.11
N SER A 26 22.02 -27.28 -6.10
CA SER A 26 21.05 -26.47 -5.38
C SER A 26 19.69 -26.71 -6.02
N SER A 27 18.86 -27.49 -5.36
CA SER A 27 17.54 -27.82 -5.87
C SER A 27 16.62 -26.62 -5.67
N ASN A 28 15.96 -26.19 -6.75
CA ASN A 28 15.01 -25.09 -6.68
C ASN A 28 13.88 -25.41 -5.69
N VAL A 29 13.40 -24.38 -5.00
CA VAL A 29 12.11 -24.42 -4.29
C VAL A 29 11.14 -23.50 -5.01
N THR A 30 9.94 -24.00 -5.29
CA THR A 30 8.83 -23.22 -5.84
C THR A 30 7.64 -23.32 -4.90
N VAL A 31 7.08 -22.17 -4.54
CA VAL A 31 5.95 -22.06 -3.61
C VAL A 31 4.82 -21.31 -4.31
N THR A 32 3.65 -21.95 -4.36
CA THR A 32 2.40 -21.35 -4.87
C THR A 32 1.32 -21.42 -3.82
N GLY A 33 0.29 -20.59 -3.98
CA GLY A 33 -0.89 -20.62 -3.13
C GLY A 33 -1.77 -19.39 -3.34
N THR A 34 -2.77 -19.24 -2.49
CA THR A 34 -3.72 -18.11 -2.48
C THR A 34 -3.78 -17.50 -1.09
N LEU A 35 -3.69 -16.17 -0.99
CA LEU A 35 -3.82 -15.46 0.27
C LEU A 35 -5.20 -14.79 0.38
N THR A 36 -5.90 -15.03 1.48
CA THR A 36 -7.20 -14.41 1.77
C THR A 36 -7.20 -13.67 3.11
N CYS A 37 -8.14 -12.74 3.26
CA CYS A 37 -8.33 -11.89 4.42
C CYS A 37 -9.81 -11.76 4.70
N ALA A 38 -10.30 -12.39 5.77
CA ALA A 38 -11.74 -12.53 6.00
C ALA A 38 -12.49 -13.05 4.75
N GLY A 39 -11.93 -14.10 4.12
CA GLY A 39 -12.50 -14.73 2.92
C GLY A 39 -12.33 -13.96 1.61
N MET A 40 -11.72 -12.76 1.61
CA MET A 40 -11.46 -11.99 0.38
C MET A 40 -10.00 -12.11 -0.06
N PRO A 41 -9.71 -12.24 -1.36
CA PRO A 41 -8.33 -12.31 -1.84
C PRO A 41 -7.49 -11.07 -1.50
N ILE A 42 -6.28 -11.28 -0.99
CA ILE A 42 -5.32 -10.20 -0.72
C ILE A 42 -4.59 -9.85 -2.00
N ARG A 43 -4.99 -8.76 -2.65
CA ARG A 43 -4.50 -8.38 -3.98
C ARG A 43 -3.23 -7.55 -3.90
N ARG A 44 -2.29 -7.76 -4.83
CA ARG A 44 -1.11 -6.90 -5.06
C ARG A 44 -0.27 -6.60 -3.80
N THR A 45 -0.24 -7.54 -2.85
CA THR A 45 0.60 -7.41 -1.65
C THR A 45 1.98 -8.00 -1.90
N THR A 46 3.02 -7.47 -1.24
CA THR A 46 4.39 -7.99 -1.37
C THR A 46 4.57 -9.28 -0.58
N LEU A 47 5.28 -10.23 -1.18
CA LEU A 47 5.69 -11.50 -0.59
C LEU A 47 7.20 -11.61 -0.61
N LYS A 48 7.79 -12.21 0.43
CA LYS A 48 9.20 -12.56 0.44
C LYS A 48 9.36 -14.00 0.90
N LEU A 49 10.13 -14.76 0.15
CA LEU A 49 10.59 -16.08 0.56
C LEU A 49 11.96 -15.92 1.19
N VAL A 50 12.08 -16.31 2.45
CA VAL A 50 13.27 -16.10 3.28
C VAL A 50 13.74 -17.43 3.83
N GLN A 51 15.04 -17.67 3.74
CA GLN A 51 15.70 -18.75 4.42
C GLN A 51 16.29 -18.23 5.72
N GLU A 52 15.86 -18.79 6.85
CA GLU A 52 16.38 -18.44 8.17
C GLU A 52 17.66 -19.24 8.46
N LEU A 53 18.80 -18.55 8.46
CA LEU A 53 20.11 -19.12 8.82
C LEU A 53 20.46 -18.72 10.25
N GLY A 54 19.88 -19.42 11.23
CA GLY A 54 19.99 -19.03 12.64
C GLY A 54 19.27 -17.70 12.91
N PHE A 55 20.02 -16.64 13.21
CA PHE A 55 19.48 -15.28 13.41
C PHE A 55 19.65 -14.37 12.17
N VAL A 56 20.16 -14.90 11.06
CA VAL A 56 20.40 -14.14 9.83
C VAL A 56 19.35 -14.53 8.77
N PRO A 57 18.35 -13.67 8.50
CA PRO A 57 17.38 -13.92 7.44
C PRO A 57 18.02 -13.69 6.07
N ASN A 58 18.00 -14.70 5.20
CA ASN A 58 18.46 -14.61 3.82
C ASN A 58 17.27 -14.54 2.86
N LYS A 59 17.03 -13.39 2.24
CA LYS A 59 15.92 -13.23 1.28
C LYS A 59 16.26 -13.96 -0.03
N LEU A 60 15.54 -15.02 -0.33
CA LEU A 60 15.74 -15.83 -1.53
C LEU A 60 14.96 -15.29 -2.73
N ALA A 61 13.70 -14.90 -2.52
CA ALA A 61 12.84 -14.35 -3.58
C ALA A 61 11.89 -13.29 -3.04
N GLU A 62 11.41 -12.43 -3.94
CA GLU A 62 10.39 -11.41 -3.67
C GLU A 62 9.40 -11.38 -4.83
N GLY A 63 8.11 -11.26 -4.53
CA GLY A 63 7.05 -11.18 -5.52
C GLY A 63 5.81 -10.52 -4.96
N SER A 64 4.68 -10.71 -5.64
CA SER A 64 3.39 -10.17 -5.18
C SER A 64 2.23 -11.07 -5.56
N THR A 65 1.15 -10.96 -4.81
CA THR A 65 -0.11 -11.60 -5.19
C THR A 65 -0.76 -10.93 -6.40
N ASP A 66 -1.47 -11.71 -7.21
CA ASP A 66 -2.26 -11.21 -8.34
C ASP A 66 -3.61 -10.60 -7.89
N GLY A 67 -4.52 -10.35 -8.86
CA GLY A 67 -5.86 -9.84 -8.57
C GLY A 67 -6.79 -10.83 -7.85
N GLN A 68 -6.44 -12.11 -7.82
CA GLN A 68 -7.15 -13.20 -7.13
C GLN A 68 -6.40 -13.67 -5.88
N GLY A 69 -5.40 -12.93 -5.41
CA GLY A 69 -4.63 -13.29 -4.22
C GLY A 69 -3.66 -14.45 -4.44
N ARG A 70 -3.52 -14.94 -5.67
CA ARG A 70 -2.63 -16.06 -6.02
C ARG A 70 -1.20 -15.58 -6.12
N PHE A 71 -0.25 -16.44 -5.80
CA PHE A 71 1.16 -16.14 -5.94
C PHE A 71 1.96 -17.35 -6.43
N TYR A 72 3.14 -17.05 -6.95
CA TYR A 72 4.13 -18.00 -7.42
C TYR A 72 5.52 -17.42 -7.12
N LEU A 73 6.32 -18.13 -6.33
CA LEU A 73 7.69 -17.73 -5.98
C LEU A 73 8.62 -18.90 -6.23
N THR A 74 9.68 -18.70 -7.00
CA THR A 74 10.75 -19.69 -7.19
C THR A 74 12.06 -19.11 -6.69
N ALA A 75 12.83 -19.92 -5.98
CA ALA A 75 14.14 -19.52 -5.49
C ALA A 75 15.10 -20.71 -5.38
N VAL A 76 16.37 -20.40 -5.17
CA VAL A 76 17.43 -21.36 -4.93
C VAL A 76 17.92 -21.18 -3.49
N PRO A 77 17.58 -22.08 -2.56
CA PRO A 77 18.06 -22.00 -1.19
C PRO A 77 19.57 -22.21 -1.12
N PHE A 78 20.21 -21.58 -0.13
CA PHE A 78 21.62 -21.82 0.15
C PHE A 78 21.78 -23.13 0.93
N GLU A 79 22.54 -24.09 0.43
CA GLU A 79 22.82 -25.34 1.15
C GLU A 79 24.08 -25.19 2.00
N PHE A 80 23.93 -25.22 3.34
CA PHE A 80 25.06 -25.36 4.27
C PHE A 80 25.08 -26.79 4.82
N PHE A 81 25.99 -27.63 4.31
CA PHE A 81 26.17 -29.00 4.82
C PHE A 81 26.95 -28.99 6.13
N ARG A 82 26.26 -28.90 7.27
CA ARG A 82 26.80 -29.37 8.56
C ARG A 82 26.02 -30.63 8.95
N ARG A 83 26.66 -31.80 8.77
CA ARG A 83 26.22 -33.13 9.26
C ARG A 83 24.69 -33.35 9.30
N ASN A 84 24.18 -33.90 8.20
CA ASN A 84 22.95 -34.71 8.08
C ASN A 84 21.56 -34.07 8.33
N LYS A 85 21.40 -32.79 8.67
CA LYS A 85 20.10 -32.09 8.57
C LYS A 85 20.26 -30.63 8.16
N PRO A 86 19.41 -30.09 7.26
CA PRO A 86 19.33 -28.65 7.08
C PRO A 86 18.82 -28.00 8.39
N ASN A 87 19.71 -27.31 9.10
CA ASN A 87 19.36 -26.52 10.30
C ASN A 87 18.73 -25.16 9.94
N TRP A 88 18.07 -25.07 8.79
CA TRP A 88 17.47 -23.84 8.29
C TRP A 88 15.99 -24.04 8.00
N GLN A 89 15.22 -22.97 8.15
CA GLN A 89 13.79 -22.94 7.90
C GLN A 89 13.49 -22.03 6.73
N LEU A 90 12.45 -22.36 5.96
CA LEU A 90 11.94 -21.51 4.91
C LEU A 90 10.70 -20.78 5.43
N THR A 91 10.63 -19.48 5.21
CA THR A 91 9.59 -18.62 5.75
C THR A 91 9.01 -17.76 4.63
N LEU A 92 7.69 -17.81 4.49
CA LEU A 92 6.93 -16.90 3.64
C LEU A 92 6.49 -15.68 4.47
N TYR A 93 7.08 -14.54 4.15
CA TYR A 93 6.68 -13.24 4.72
C TYR A 93 5.68 -12.56 3.81
N VAL A 94 4.51 -12.23 4.36
CA VAL A 94 3.47 -11.45 3.69
C VAL A 94 3.51 -10.03 4.22
N GLY A 95 4.11 -9.12 3.44
CA GLY A 95 4.19 -7.71 3.77
C GLY A 95 3.03 -6.95 3.13
N PHE A 96 2.11 -6.43 3.94
CA PHE A 96 0.97 -5.64 3.49
C PHE A 96 1.38 -4.25 2.95
N ASN A 97 1.93 -4.26 1.74
CA ASN A 97 2.46 -3.08 1.07
C ASN A 97 1.86 -3.01 -0.33
N TYR A 98 1.28 -1.86 -0.68
CA TYR A 98 0.84 -1.59 -2.04
C TYR A 98 1.85 -0.70 -2.74
N ARG A 99 2.28 -1.11 -3.94
CA ARG A 99 3.18 -0.37 -4.82
C ARG A 99 2.51 -0.08 -6.17
N TYR A 100 2.87 1.03 -6.79
CA TYR A 100 2.48 1.39 -8.16
C TYR A 100 3.71 1.71 -9.01
N ASN A 101 3.57 1.62 -10.35
CA ASN A 101 4.53 1.99 -11.41
C ASN A 101 6.00 2.08 -10.98
N ASN A 102 6.80 1.05 -11.26
CA ASN A 102 8.25 0.99 -10.97
C ASN A 102 8.57 1.01 -9.46
N ASN A 103 7.88 0.17 -8.67
CA ASN A 103 8.18 -0.10 -7.26
C ASN A 103 7.98 1.05 -6.25
N LYS A 104 7.32 2.16 -6.63
CA LYS A 104 7.00 3.23 -5.69
C LYS A 104 5.94 2.77 -4.70
N LYS A 105 6.26 2.83 -3.41
CA LYS A 105 5.35 2.48 -2.31
C LYS A 105 4.24 3.52 -2.20
N ALA A 106 2.98 3.09 -2.34
CA ALA A 106 1.81 3.91 -2.05
C ALA A 106 1.52 3.92 -0.55
N PHE A 107 1.39 2.75 0.06
CA PHE A 107 1.19 2.64 1.51
C PHE A 107 1.63 1.27 2.02
N SER A 108 1.71 1.15 3.34
CA SER A 108 1.82 -0.12 4.03
C SER A 108 1.04 -0.15 5.33
N SER A 109 0.64 -1.34 5.72
CA SER A 109 0.14 -1.63 7.06
C SER A 109 1.04 -2.68 7.73
N GLY A 110 1.25 -2.54 9.04
CA GLY A 110 2.02 -3.49 9.84
C GLY A 110 1.19 -4.07 10.99
N PRO A 111 1.60 -5.21 11.57
CA PRO A 111 2.77 -6.03 11.22
C PRO A 111 2.55 -6.86 9.94
N SER A 112 3.64 -7.48 9.44
CA SER A 112 3.58 -8.49 8.38
C SER A 112 3.07 -9.83 8.95
N TYR A 113 2.53 -10.70 8.09
CA TYR A 113 2.23 -12.09 8.44
C TYR A 113 3.42 -12.99 8.07
N VAL A 114 3.61 -14.06 8.85
CA VAL A 114 4.74 -14.99 8.71
C VAL A 114 4.18 -16.40 8.69
N HIS A 115 4.59 -17.19 7.70
CA HIS A 115 4.20 -18.58 7.56
C HIS A 115 5.46 -19.45 7.40
N LEU A 116 5.63 -20.40 8.31
CA LEU A 116 6.75 -21.35 8.26
C LEU A 116 6.43 -22.46 7.26
N LEU A 117 7.42 -22.81 6.44
CA LEU A 117 7.33 -23.87 5.45
C LEU A 117 8.23 -25.02 5.91
N ASP A 118 7.70 -26.24 5.86
CA ASP A 118 8.33 -27.46 6.35
C ASP A 118 9.09 -28.24 5.26
N PHE A 119 9.24 -27.62 4.09
CA PHE A 119 9.96 -28.15 2.94
C PHE A 119 11.13 -27.25 2.54
N HIS A 120 12.11 -27.85 1.87
CA HIS A 120 13.39 -27.20 1.53
C HIS A 120 13.64 -27.11 0.03
N THR A 121 13.02 -27.98 -0.78
CA THR A 121 13.25 -28.11 -2.22
C THR A 121 11.99 -28.61 -2.91
N GLY A 122 11.91 -28.50 -4.25
CA GLY A 122 10.79 -28.99 -5.04
C GLY A 122 9.66 -27.96 -5.25
N TYR A 123 8.55 -28.43 -5.81
CA TYR A 123 7.36 -27.62 -6.07
C TYR A 123 6.29 -27.90 -5.02
N HIS A 124 5.77 -26.83 -4.40
CA HIS A 124 4.79 -26.92 -3.32
C HIS A 124 3.66 -25.93 -3.53
N ASP A 125 2.43 -26.44 -3.65
CA ASP A 125 1.22 -25.64 -3.54
C ASP A 125 0.72 -25.71 -2.10
N ILE A 126 0.82 -24.60 -1.38
CA ILE A 126 0.42 -24.51 0.03
C ILE A 126 -1.07 -24.16 0.20
N GLY A 127 -1.83 -24.16 -0.90
CA GLY A 127 -3.27 -23.96 -0.90
C GLY A 127 -3.68 -22.55 -0.50
N GLU A 128 -4.80 -22.44 0.21
CA GLU A 128 -5.30 -21.16 0.71
C GLU A 128 -4.77 -20.88 2.12
N ILE A 129 -4.18 -19.70 2.31
CA ILE A 129 -3.81 -19.17 3.61
C ILE A 129 -4.76 -18.01 3.96
N ALA A 130 -5.63 -18.26 4.95
CA ALA A 130 -6.50 -17.25 5.52
C ALA A 130 -5.76 -16.42 6.59
N ILE A 131 -5.53 -15.13 6.31
CA ILE A 131 -4.82 -14.21 7.19
C ILE A 131 -5.80 -13.29 7.91
N ASN A 132 -6.07 -13.59 9.18
CA ASN A 132 -7.00 -12.84 10.03
C ASN A 132 -6.29 -11.84 10.95
N LEU A 133 -5.48 -10.96 10.37
CA LEU A 133 -4.77 -9.90 11.10
C LEU A 133 -5.40 -8.52 10.88
N TYR A 134 -5.33 -7.65 11.90
CA TYR A 134 -5.79 -6.25 11.76
C TYR A 134 -5.05 -5.49 10.65
N ALA A 135 -3.76 -5.79 10.45
CA ALA A 135 -2.94 -5.19 9.39
C ALA A 135 -3.44 -5.60 8.00
N CYS A 136 -3.91 -6.85 7.88
CA CYS A 136 -4.53 -7.36 6.66
C CYS A 136 -5.85 -6.63 6.37
N ASN A 137 -6.73 -6.51 7.37
CA ASN A 137 -7.97 -5.73 7.25
C ASN A 137 -7.66 -4.28 6.80
N THR A 138 -6.72 -3.63 7.48
CA THR A 138 -6.29 -2.26 7.19
C THR A 138 -5.82 -2.11 5.75
N TYR A 139 -4.95 -3.03 5.32
CA TYR A 139 -4.46 -3.07 3.95
C TYR A 139 -5.58 -3.20 2.94
N MET A 140 -6.52 -4.13 3.14
CA MET A 140 -7.63 -4.36 2.23
C MET A 140 -8.52 -3.12 2.09
N ARG A 141 -8.83 -2.42 3.20
CA ARG A 141 -9.68 -1.21 3.14
C ARG A 141 -8.98 -0.04 2.46
N PHE A 142 -7.70 0.20 2.74
CA PHE A 142 -6.94 1.25 2.06
C PHE A 142 -6.65 0.91 0.60
N PHE A 143 -6.41 -0.35 0.27
CA PHE A 143 -6.27 -0.80 -1.11
C PHE A 143 -7.54 -0.44 -1.90
N ASN A 144 -8.71 -0.79 -1.36
CA ASN A 144 -9.99 -0.47 -1.97
C ASN A 144 -10.23 1.04 -2.08
N ALA A 145 -9.90 1.81 -1.04
CA ALA A 145 -10.01 3.27 -1.08
C ALA A 145 -9.12 3.89 -2.17
N VAL A 146 -7.89 3.40 -2.32
CA VAL A 146 -6.97 3.85 -3.38
C VAL A 146 -7.49 3.45 -4.76
N GLN A 147 -8.01 2.24 -4.94
CA GLN A 147 -8.61 1.84 -6.23
C GLN A 147 -9.84 2.69 -6.56
N ASP A 148 -10.70 2.98 -5.58
CA ASP A 148 -11.86 3.85 -5.73
C ASP A 148 -11.46 5.27 -6.15
N PHE A 149 -10.49 5.87 -5.45
CA PHE A 149 -9.96 7.18 -5.81
C PHE A 149 -9.38 7.19 -7.23
N ASN A 150 -8.55 6.20 -7.56
CA ASN A 150 -7.93 6.10 -8.88
C ASN A 150 -8.99 5.97 -9.98
N LYS A 151 -10.05 5.18 -9.74
CA LYS A 151 -11.16 5.02 -10.67
C LYS A 151 -11.95 6.32 -10.86
N ARG A 152 -12.25 7.02 -9.78
CA ARG A 152 -13.07 8.25 -9.79
C ARG A 152 -12.34 9.44 -10.42
N THR A 153 -11.03 9.50 -10.26
CA THR A 153 -10.23 10.65 -10.70
C THR A 153 -9.39 10.38 -11.95
N GLY A 154 -9.17 9.13 -12.33
CA GLY A 154 -8.14 8.77 -13.31
C GLY A 154 -6.71 9.05 -12.84
N ARG A 155 -6.51 9.46 -11.58
CA ARG A 155 -5.19 9.80 -11.01
C ARG A 155 -4.64 8.67 -10.18
N GLN A 156 -3.33 8.56 -10.10
CA GLN A 156 -2.69 7.66 -9.14
C GLN A 156 -2.55 8.35 -7.77
N VAL A 157 -3.06 7.73 -6.71
CA VAL A 157 -2.82 8.22 -5.34
C VAL A 157 -1.32 8.25 -5.04
N ARG A 158 -0.77 9.47 -4.91
CA ARG A 158 0.59 9.72 -4.41
C ARG A 158 0.60 10.22 -2.97
N ALA A 159 -0.54 10.17 -2.28
CA ALA A 159 -0.76 10.87 -1.02
C ALA A 159 -0.39 10.06 0.23
N LEU A 160 -0.63 8.76 0.27
CA LEU A 160 -0.27 7.95 1.45
C LEU A 160 1.24 7.62 1.47
N ARG A 161 1.80 7.37 2.66
CA ARG A 161 3.16 6.78 2.81
C ARG A 161 3.21 5.61 3.79
N HIS A 162 2.57 5.74 4.96
CA HIS A 162 2.60 4.69 5.97
C HIS A 162 1.39 4.77 6.89
N ILE A 163 0.78 3.61 7.20
CA ILE A 163 -0.32 3.47 8.15
C ILE A 163 0.27 2.83 9.41
N ASN A 164 0.30 3.56 10.53
CA ASN A 164 0.95 3.11 11.77
C ASN A 164 -0.06 2.90 12.90
N SER A 165 0.02 1.76 13.58
CA SER A 165 -0.69 1.44 14.81
C SER A 165 0.10 1.91 16.04
N ARG A 166 0.34 3.21 16.17
CA ARG A 166 1.09 3.80 17.30
C ARG A 166 0.50 5.12 17.80
N LEU A 167 -0.82 5.25 17.89
CA LEU A 167 -1.40 6.28 18.77
C LEU A 167 -1.48 5.71 20.19
N PRO A 168 -0.68 6.20 21.15
CA PRO A 168 -0.80 5.80 22.54
C PRO A 168 -2.08 6.33 23.21
N GLN A 169 -2.74 7.37 22.67
CA GLN A 169 -3.80 8.12 23.36
C GLN A 169 -5.00 8.59 22.49
N GLY A 170 -5.15 8.10 21.26
CA GLY A 170 -6.29 8.46 20.40
C GLY A 170 -7.38 7.38 20.36
N SER A 171 -8.65 7.76 20.49
CA SER A 171 -9.80 6.85 20.33
C SER A 171 -10.24 6.65 18.87
N VAL A 172 -9.75 7.50 17.95
CA VAL A 172 -10.15 7.53 16.55
C VAL A 172 -8.94 7.54 15.60
N PRO A 173 -9.10 7.05 14.35
CA PRO A 173 -8.15 7.29 13.27
C PRO A 173 -7.82 8.78 13.11
N PHE A 174 -6.57 9.07 12.72
CA PHE A 174 -6.12 10.44 12.47
C PHE A 174 -5.13 10.48 11.32
N THR A 175 -5.29 11.41 10.38
CA THR A 175 -4.36 11.61 9.28
C THR A 175 -3.43 12.79 9.55
N GLU A 176 -2.18 12.47 9.87
CA GLU A 176 -1.09 13.45 9.99
C GLU A 176 -0.40 13.62 8.63
N TRP A 177 -0.71 14.69 7.92
CA TRP A 177 -0.23 14.94 6.55
C TRP A 177 -0.46 13.75 5.61
N ARG A 178 0.52 12.84 5.48
CA ARG A 178 0.50 11.64 4.62
C ARG A 178 0.47 10.31 5.38
N TRP A 179 0.41 10.38 6.70
CA TRP A 179 0.43 9.25 7.62
C TRP A 179 -0.95 9.07 8.24
N VAL A 180 -1.53 7.89 8.05
CA VAL A 180 -2.74 7.54 8.82
C VAL A 180 -2.29 6.82 10.08
N ARG A 181 -2.66 7.39 11.21
CA ARG A 181 -2.42 6.85 12.52
C ARG A 181 -3.71 6.18 13.01
N LEU A 182 -3.62 4.91 13.40
CA LEU A 182 -4.76 4.13 13.86
C LEU A 182 -4.61 3.78 15.35
N PRO A 183 -5.70 3.74 16.12
CA PRO A 183 -5.69 3.14 17.44
C PRO A 183 -5.25 1.67 17.37
N LYS A 184 -4.66 1.17 18.45
CA LYS A 184 -4.15 -0.21 18.51
C LYS A 184 -5.29 -1.21 18.27
N LYS A 185 -5.09 -2.16 17.34
CA LYS A 185 -6.07 -3.19 16.94
C LYS A 185 -7.39 -2.63 16.38
N TYR A 186 -7.43 -1.38 15.94
CA TYR A 186 -8.63 -0.79 15.35
C TYR A 186 -8.96 -1.45 14.00
N LEU A 187 -10.19 -1.96 13.85
CA LEU A 187 -10.68 -2.50 12.58
C LEU A 187 -11.33 -1.39 11.78
N ILE A 188 -10.67 -0.97 10.69
CA ILE A 188 -11.21 0.08 9.84
C ILE A 188 -12.28 -0.47 8.89
N THR A 189 -13.25 0.37 8.54
CA THR A 189 -14.24 0.09 7.50
C THR A 189 -13.77 0.66 6.16
N ASN A 190 -14.40 0.25 5.06
CA ASN A 190 -14.14 0.88 3.75
C ASN A 190 -14.44 2.39 3.79
N ARG A 191 -15.47 2.80 4.54
CA ARG A 191 -15.86 4.20 4.71
C ARG A 191 -14.76 5.01 5.38
N ILE A 192 -14.29 4.56 6.54
CA ILE A 192 -13.18 5.19 7.28
C ILE A 192 -11.91 5.24 6.42
N ALA A 193 -11.56 4.16 5.72
CA ALA A 193 -10.36 4.18 4.88
C ALA A 193 -10.44 5.22 3.74
N LYS A 194 -11.63 5.43 3.15
CA LYS A 194 -11.85 6.50 2.16
C LYS A 194 -11.75 7.88 2.79
N HIS A 195 -12.29 8.05 3.99
CA HIS A 195 -12.24 9.29 4.76
C HIS A 195 -10.79 9.70 5.07
N GLU A 196 -10.01 8.80 5.68
CA GLU A 196 -8.60 9.07 5.99
C GLU A 196 -7.74 9.27 4.73
N LEU A 197 -8.01 8.50 3.66
CA LEU A 197 -7.34 8.73 2.38
C LEU A 197 -7.63 10.13 1.84
N ALA A 198 -8.86 10.63 2.00
CA ALA A 198 -9.25 11.94 1.51
C ALA A 198 -8.52 13.07 2.24
N HIS A 199 -8.33 12.97 3.57
CA HIS A 199 -7.43 13.89 4.29
C HIS A 199 -6.02 13.85 3.74
N ALA A 200 -5.46 12.65 3.55
CA ALA A 200 -4.09 12.53 3.05
C ALA A 200 -3.93 13.17 1.67
N VAL A 201 -4.94 13.00 0.81
CA VAL A 201 -5.01 13.64 -0.50
C VAL A 201 -5.07 15.17 -0.37
N ARG A 202 -5.96 15.71 0.47
CA ARG A 202 -6.04 17.16 0.73
C ARG A 202 -4.69 17.69 1.17
N ASN A 203 -4.16 17.16 2.28
CA ASN A 203 -2.92 17.60 2.89
C ASN A 203 -1.73 17.55 1.91
N LYS A 204 -1.69 16.54 1.03
CA LYS A 204 -0.64 16.40 0.02
C LYS A 204 -0.67 17.51 -1.03
N TYR A 205 -1.85 18.01 -1.39
CA TYR A 205 -2.01 19.07 -2.38
C TYR A 205 -2.02 20.47 -1.74
N ASP A 206 -2.44 20.56 -0.47
CA ASP A 206 -2.40 21.79 0.32
C ASP A 206 -0.96 22.24 0.58
N GLY A 207 -0.02 21.32 0.82
CA GLY A 207 1.37 21.74 0.96
C GLY A 207 2.33 20.65 1.42
N ASP A 208 3.44 21.10 2.00
CA ASP A 208 4.38 20.24 2.69
C ASP A 208 3.95 19.97 4.14
N LEU A 209 4.80 19.27 4.89
CA LEU A 209 4.52 18.91 6.27
C LEU A 209 4.53 20.12 7.21
N ASP A 210 5.30 21.17 6.89
CA ASP A 210 5.43 22.33 7.75
C ASP A 210 4.20 23.23 7.61
N HIS A 211 3.68 23.40 6.40
CA HIS A 211 2.38 24.02 6.19
C HIS A 211 1.27 23.26 6.93
N PHE A 212 1.21 21.92 6.80
CA PHE A 212 0.23 21.11 7.53
C PHE A 212 0.31 21.31 9.06
N ARG A 213 1.52 21.43 9.63
CA ARG A 213 1.70 21.64 11.07
C ARG A 213 1.20 23.00 11.51
N GLN A 214 1.44 24.04 10.71
CA GLN A 214 0.93 25.39 10.98
C GLN A 214 -0.61 25.38 10.98
N ASP A 215 -1.23 24.79 9.96
CA ASP A 215 -2.68 24.65 9.88
C ASP A 215 -3.24 23.83 11.05
N ALA A 216 -2.59 22.71 11.41
CA ALA A 216 -3.02 21.89 12.54
C ALA A 216 -2.93 22.64 13.88
N GLN A 217 -1.99 23.57 14.05
CA GLN A 217 -1.88 24.42 15.24
C GLN A 217 -2.94 25.52 15.25
N LEU A 218 -3.24 26.12 14.09
CA LEU A 218 -4.19 27.22 13.98
C LEU A 218 -5.65 26.75 13.98
N TYR A 219 -5.92 25.60 13.36
CA TYR A 219 -7.27 25.15 12.99
C TYR A 219 -7.58 23.71 13.39
N GLY A 220 -6.58 22.94 13.82
CA GLY A 220 -6.72 21.51 14.07
C GLY A 220 -7.64 21.18 15.24
N GLY A 221 -8.18 19.97 15.20
CA GLY A 221 -8.95 19.35 16.27
C GLY A 221 -8.68 17.85 16.29
N VAL A 222 -8.61 17.27 17.48
CA VAL A 222 -8.50 15.80 17.69
C VAL A 222 -9.80 15.20 18.21
N GLU A 223 -10.86 16.01 18.23
CA GLU A 223 -12.15 15.63 18.79
C GLU A 223 -12.91 14.70 17.85
N THR A 224 -13.72 13.83 18.44
CA THR A 224 -14.63 12.99 17.67
C THR A 224 -15.69 13.87 17.02
N HIS A 225 -15.81 13.78 15.71
CA HIS A 225 -16.73 14.60 14.94
C HIS A 225 -17.67 13.72 14.11
N ASN A 226 -18.85 14.25 13.84
CA ASN A 226 -19.87 13.64 13.01
C ASN A 226 -20.45 14.69 12.04
N CYS A 227 -21.46 14.30 11.26
CA CYS A 227 -22.07 15.17 10.25
C CYS A 227 -22.61 16.50 10.81
N SER A 228 -22.98 16.54 12.10
CA SER A 228 -23.59 17.70 12.76
C SER A 228 -22.64 18.45 13.70
N THR A 229 -21.37 18.02 13.80
CA THR A 229 -20.40 18.69 14.69
C THR A 229 -20.09 20.08 14.17
N LYS A 230 -20.35 21.10 15.01
CA LYS A 230 -19.89 22.47 14.79
C LYS A 230 -18.42 22.60 15.19
N SER A 231 -17.68 23.38 14.41
CA SER A 231 -16.23 23.57 14.57
C SER A 231 -15.80 24.91 13.94
N SER A 232 -14.49 25.16 13.77
CA SER A 232 -14.07 26.29 12.94
C SER A 232 -14.42 26.02 11.46
N VAL A 233 -14.61 27.06 10.65
CA VAL A 233 -14.86 26.90 9.20
C VAL A 233 -13.72 26.14 8.49
N HIS A 234 -12.51 26.26 9.03
CA HIS A 234 -11.32 25.59 8.50
C HIS A 234 -11.33 24.08 8.80
N PHE A 235 -11.61 23.72 10.06
CA PHE A 235 -11.77 22.33 10.47
C PHE A 235 -12.96 21.68 9.75
N ALA A 236 -14.10 22.38 9.68
CA ALA A 236 -15.29 21.93 8.98
C ALA A 236 -15.03 21.68 7.50
N PHE A 237 -14.17 22.46 6.85
CA PHE A 237 -13.76 22.21 5.47
C PHE A 237 -12.86 20.98 5.33
N ASN A 238 -11.88 20.81 6.21
CA ASN A 238 -11.04 19.61 6.24
C ASN A 238 -11.88 18.33 6.37
N GLU A 239 -12.80 18.30 7.34
CA GLU A 239 -13.71 17.17 7.56
C GLU A 239 -14.77 17.04 6.46
N GLY A 240 -15.32 18.16 5.99
CA GLY A 240 -16.30 18.19 4.92
C GLY A 240 -15.74 17.65 3.60
N TRP A 241 -14.47 17.88 3.31
CA TRP A 241 -13.75 17.26 2.20
C TRP A 241 -13.67 15.73 2.36
N ALA A 242 -13.31 15.25 3.55
CA ALA A 242 -13.22 13.82 3.81
C ALA A 242 -14.60 13.13 3.73
N PHE A 243 -15.64 13.74 4.31
CA PHE A 243 -17.02 13.30 4.17
C PHE A 243 -17.51 13.31 2.73
N TYR A 244 -17.15 14.35 1.95
CA TYR A 244 -17.44 14.43 0.53
C TYR A 244 -16.95 13.17 -0.20
N TRP A 245 -15.67 12.84 -0.04
CA TRP A 245 -15.00 11.70 -0.68
C TRP A 245 -15.51 10.34 -0.22
N ALA A 246 -15.68 10.17 1.09
CA ALA A 246 -16.16 8.92 1.68
C ALA A 246 -17.65 8.67 1.39
N GLY A 247 -18.37 9.67 0.85
CA GLY A 247 -19.80 9.58 0.56
C GLY A 247 -20.66 9.67 1.82
N GLU A 248 -20.14 10.28 2.88
CA GLU A 248 -20.79 10.43 4.18
C GLU A 248 -21.73 11.64 4.21
N CYS A 249 -22.59 11.67 5.23
CA CYS A 249 -23.51 12.78 5.48
C CYS A 249 -24.51 13.06 4.35
N ARG A 250 -24.81 12.08 3.48
CA ARG A 250 -25.78 12.25 2.39
C ARG A 250 -27.21 12.53 2.88
N GLN A 251 -27.58 11.94 4.02
CA GLN A 251 -28.90 12.10 4.66
C GLN A 251 -28.89 13.18 5.77
N HIS A 252 -27.80 13.93 5.91
CA HIS A 252 -27.72 15.01 6.89
C HIS A 252 -28.68 16.15 6.52
N GLU A 253 -29.37 16.68 7.52
CA GLU A 253 -30.21 17.87 7.39
C GLU A 253 -29.34 19.05 6.98
N PHE A 254 -29.71 19.72 5.89
CA PHE A 254 -28.84 20.72 5.28
C PHE A 254 -29.17 22.13 5.75
N THR A 255 -28.36 22.64 6.66
CA THR A 255 -28.55 23.99 7.24
C THR A 255 -27.69 25.06 6.55
N LYS A 256 -26.87 24.67 5.57
CA LYS A 256 -25.93 25.53 4.81
C LYS A 256 -24.86 26.20 5.68
N GLN A 257 -24.58 25.63 6.84
CA GLN A 257 -23.57 26.11 7.77
C GLN A 257 -22.16 25.73 7.30
N LYS A 258 -21.21 26.67 7.34
CA LYS A 258 -19.83 26.45 6.86
C LYS A 258 -18.89 25.98 7.97
N ASP A 259 -19.33 26.09 9.21
CA ASP A 259 -18.74 25.57 10.43
C ASP A 259 -19.20 24.13 10.76
N VAL A 260 -20.05 23.53 9.91
CA VAL A 260 -20.54 22.15 10.03
C VAL A 260 -20.03 21.31 8.86
N ALA A 261 -19.23 20.29 9.15
CA ALA A 261 -18.56 19.46 8.14
C ALA A 261 -19.54 18.72 7.21
N GLY A 262 -20.67 18.22 7.73
CA GLY A 262 -21.70 17.57 6.93
C GLY A 262 -22.32 18.50 5.88
N ASP A 263 -22.57 19.75 6.27
CA ASP A 263 -23.05 20.79 5.36
C ASP A 263 -22.00 21.15 4.31
N VAL A 264 -20.73 21.31 4.71
CA VAL A 264 -19.63 21.55 3.75
C VAL A 264 -19.53 20.42 2.73
N ALA A 265 -19.61 19.17 3.16
CA ALA A 265 -19.61 18.03 2.26
C ALA A 265 -20.77 18.12 1.24
N LYS A 266 -21.97 18.52 1.67
CA LYS A 266 -23.14 18.68 0.80
C LYS A 266 -22.99 19.87 -0.15
N MET A 267 -22.39 20.97 0.32
CA MET A 267 -22.05 22.12 -0.51
C MET A 267 -21.04 21.76 -1.60
N LEU A 268 -20.00 20.97 -1.30
CA LEU A 268 -19.04 20.47 -2.29
C LEU A 268 -19.71 19.63 -3.38
N ARG A 269 -20.63 18.72 -3.02
CA ARG A 269 -21.40 17.92 -4.01
C ARG A 269 -22.30 18.80 -4.86
N THR A 270 -22.94 19.79 -4.24
CA THR A 270 -23.83 20.72 -4.94
C THR A 270 -23.03 21.56 -5.93
N LEU A 271 -21.87 22.07 -5.52
CA LEU A 271 -20.94 22.80 -6.39
C LEU A 271 -20.51 21.93 -7.56
N GLN A 272 -20.00 20.72 -7.29
CA GLN A 272 -19.56 19.78 -8.33
C GLN A 272 -20.67 19.52 -9.36
N LYS A 273 -21.88 19.20 -8.89
CA LYS A 273 -23.05 18.93 -9.75
C LYS A 273 -23.47 20.16 -10.54
N ARG A 274 -23.58 21.32 -9.88
CA ARG A 274 -23.99 22.59 -10.50
C ARG A 274 -23.05 22.98 -11.65
N CYS A 275 -21.75 22.80 -11.43
CA CYS A 275 -20.72 23.14 -12.40
C CYS A 275 -20.42 22.03 -13.42
N ASN A 276 -21.14 20.90 -13.36
CA ASN A 276 -20.89 19.72 -14.20
C ASN A 276 -19.42 19.28 -14.22
N THR A 277 -18.77 19.29 -13.05
CA THR A 277 -17.35 18.92 -12.90
C THR A 277 -17.20 17.49 -12.37
N SER A 278 -16.09 16.86 -12.69
CA SER A 278 -15.76 15.49 -12.26
C SER A 278 -15.09 15.46 -10.89
N ASP A 279 -14.94 14.27 -10.31
CA ASP A 279 -14.16 14.08 -9.08
C ASP A 279 -12.68 14.44 -9.29
N ASN A 280 -12.16 14.26 -10.51
CA ASN A 280 -10.82 14.70 -10.87
C ASN A 280 -10.69 16.23 -10.77
N ASP A 281 -11.67 16.96 -11.27
CA ASP A 281 -11.68 18.42 -11.29
C ASP A 281 -11.65 18.99 -9.86
N MET A 282 -12.39 18.37 -8.93
CA MET A 282 -12.35 18.74 -7.51
C MET A 282 -10.95 18.58 -6.89
N VAL A 283 -10.17 17.58 -7.32
CA VAL A 283 -8.76 17.41 -6.90
C VAL A 283 -7.86 18.44 -7.58
N VAL A 284 -8.09 18.75 -8.86
CA VAL A 284 -7.32 19.75 -9.60
C VAL A 284 -7.38 21.11 -8.90
N VAL A 285 -8.54 21.49 -8.33
CA VAL A 285 -8.66 22.75 -7.56
C VAL A 285 -7.61 22.81 -6.45
N LEU A 286 -7.48 21.78 -5.62
CA LEU A 286 -6.48 21.73 -4.56
C LEU A 286 -5.05 21.75 -5.13
N GLU A 287 -4.80 20.98 -6.18
CA GLU A 287 -3.47 20.89 -6.81
C GLU A 287 -2.99 22.23 -7.39
N LYS A 288 -3.91 23.06 -7.90
CA LYS A 288 -3.60 24.36 -8.50
C LYS A 288 -3.49 25.50 -7.49
N HIS A 289 -3.87 25.27 -6.24
CA HIS A 289 -3.94 26.30 -5.20
C HIS A 289 -3.26 25.82 -3.88
N PRO A 290 -2.00 25.36 -3.94
CA PRO A 290 -1.31 24.87 -2.75
C PRO A 290 -1.22 25.98 -1.70
N GLY A 291 -1.67 25.68 -0.48
CA GLY A 291 -1.50 26.49 0.71
C GLY A 291 -2.49 27.63 0.85
N SER A 292 -3.58 27.60 0.09
CA SER A 292 -4.53 28.73 -0.01
C SER A 292 -6.00 28.35 0.14
N ILE A 293 -6.31 27.06 0.33
CA ILE A 293 -7.69 26.59 0.44
C ILE A 293 -7.90 25.93 1.79
N HIS A 294 -8.39 26.73 2.74
CA HIS A 294 -8.66 26.30 4.10
C HIS A 294 -10.16 26.26 4.40
N SER A 295 -11.01 26.84 3.56
CA SER A 295 -12.46 26.93 3.75
C SER A 295 -13.26 26.57 2.49
N PHE A 296 -14.57 26.35 2.65
CA PHE A 296 -15.48 26.11 1.52
C PHE A 296 -15.54 27.30 0.56
N ASP A 297 -15.49 28.54 1.06
CA ASP A 297 -15.59 29.73 0.20
C ASP A 297 -14.36 29.90 -0.68
N GLU A 298 -13.16 29.67 -0.14
CA GLU A 298 -11.91 29.67 -0.91
C GLU A 298 -11.93 28.56 -1.96
N PHE A 299 -12.35 27.34 -1.59
CA PHE A 299 -12.48 26.24 -2.55
C PHE A 299 -13.47 26.59 -3.66
N ARG A 300 -14.64 27.13 -3.31
CA ARG A 300 -15.66 27.52 -4.28
C ARG A 300 -15.16 28.62 -5.22
N SER A 301 -14.47 29.63 -4.69
CA SER A 301 -13.89 30.71 -5.49
C SER A 301 -12.87 30.16 -6.49
N ALA A 302 -11.92 29.36 -6.00
CA ALA A 302 -10.90 28.69 -6.82
C ALA A 302 -11.52 27.77 -7.89
N HIS A 303 -12.54 27.00 -7.53
CA HIS A 303 -13.28 26.12 -8.43
C HIS A 303 -14.01 26.92 -9.53
N ASN A 304 -14.77 27.94 -9.14
CA ASN A 304 -15.50 28.79 -10.06
C ASN A 304 -14.57 29.47 -11.07
N ASN A 305 -13.42 29.99 -10.59
CA ASN A 305 -12.42 30.61 -11.45
C ASN A 305 -11.79 29.61 -12.43
N LEU A 306 -11.50 28.40 -11.99
CA LEU A 306 -10.83 27.39 -12.82
C LEU A 306 -11.76 26.78 -13.88
N PHE A 307 -13.05 26.67 -13.60
CA PHE A 307 -14.03 25.99 -14.48
C PHE A 307 -15.10 26.92 -15.06
N ALA A 308 -14.92 28.24 -14.92
CA ALA A 308 -15.88 29.25 -15.37
C ALA A 308 -17.32 28.97 -14.89
N CYS A 309 -17.45 28.46 -13.66
CA CYS A 309 -18.74 28.16 -13.05
C CYS A 309 -19.24 29.38 -12.26
N VAL A 310 -20.38 29.94 -12.67
CA VAL A 310 -21.02 31.08 -12.00
C VAL A 310 -22.19 30.57 -11.16
#